data_AF-A0AAW0CX70-F1
#
_entry.id   AF-A0AAW0CX70-F1
#
_cell.length_a   1.000
_cell.length_b   1.000
_cell.length_c   1.000
_cell.angle_alpha   90.00
_cell.angle_beta   90.00
_cell.angle_gamma   90.00
#
_symmetry.space_group_name_H-M   'P 1'
#
loop_
_entity.id
_entity.type
_entity.pdbx_description
1 polymer ?
#
loop_
_entity_poly.entity_id
_entity_poly.type
_entity_poly.pdbx_seq_one_letter_code
_entity_poly.pdbx_strand_id
1 'polypeptide(L)'
;MPLLPLPTDEMIKLYNKPLPTDSRLFADALRSPDVLDESDLGRWKKEPPFVEDEDTTDPYSDVYLRFTKSLVDVLHGVRLREQRERDAELRAELMRRGRDSVLQQLRGEVLGMFERWERVQKLVDDGFYHPYHQSREHTMLQHYIQWLGRTTCHLHNHHFLDE
;
A
#
# COMPACT_ATOMS: atom_id res chain seq x y z
N MET A 1 14.67 -25.17 -2.91
CA MET A 1 13.62 -24.15 -2.65
C MET A 1 13.32 -23.44 -3.95
N PRO A 2 12.04 -23.12 -4.25
CA PRO A 2 11.71 -22.34 -5.44
C PRO A 2 12.30 -20.93 -5.33
N LEU A 3 12.75 -20.39 -6.46
CA LEU A 3 13.26 -19.02 -6.57
C LEU A 3 12.11 -18.03 -6.39
N LEU A 4 12.38 -16.88 -5.74
CA LEU A 4 11.39 -15.81 -5.67
C LEU A 4 11.21 -15.18 -7.06
N PRO A 5 9.99 -14.82 -7.46
CA PRO A 5 9.78 -14.00 -8.65
C PRO A 5 10.49 -12.67 -8.50
N LEU A 6 11.01 -12.14 -9.61
CA LEU A 6 11.57 -10.79 -9.63
C LEU A 6 10.44 -9.76 -9.72
N PRO A 7 10.59 -8.58 -9.09
CA PRO A 7 9.65 -7.47 -9.26
C PRO A 7 9.53 -7.07 -10.74
N THR A 8 8.31 -6.79 -11.19
CA THR A 8 8.06 -6.33 -12.56
C THR A 8 8.42 -4.85 -12.74
N ASP A 9 8.57 -4.39 -13.98
CA ASP A 9 8.84 -2.98 -14.28
C ASP A 9 7.75 -2.05 -13.72
N GLU A 10 6.48 -2.46 -13.75
CA GLU A 10 5.38 -1.66 -13.19
C GLU A 10 5.46 -1.60 -11.65
N MET A 11 5.82 -2.70 -10.97
CA MET A 11 6.09 -2.66 -9.52
C MET A 11 7.21 -1.68 -9.19
N ILE A 12 8.32 -1.73 -9.94
CA ILE A 12 9.48 -0.86 -9.74
C ILE A 12 9.11 0.61 -9.98
N LYS A 13 8.33 0.89 -11.02
CA LYS A 13 7.81 2.23 -11.32
C LYS A 13 6.92 2.75 -10.20
N LEU A 14 6.00 1.94 -9.68
CA LEU A 14 5.16 2.29 -8.53
C LEU A 14 5.96 2.48 -7.25
N TYR A 15 6.98 1.65 -7.03
CA TYR A 15 7.91 1.78 -5.91
C TYR A 15 8.61 3.16 -5.91
N ASN A 16 9.05 3.60 -7.09
CA ASN A 16 9.72 4.88 -7.30
C ASN A 16 8.79 6.10 -7.34
N LYS A 17 7.47 5.90 -7.39
CA LYS A 17 6.52 7.02 -7.41
C LYS A 17 6.62 7.82 -6.09
N PRO A 18 6.80 9.14 -6.14
CA PRO A 18 7.00 9.95 -4.93
C PRO A 18 5.80 9.87 -3.99
N LEU A 19 6.08 10.01 -2.70
CA LEU A 19 5.05 10.21 -1.66
C LEU A 19 4.68 11.70 -1.57
N PRO A 20 3.48 12.05 -1.10
CA PRO A 20 3.02 13.44 -0.97
C PRO A 20 3.67 14.14 0.25
N THR A 21 4.99 14.28 0.22
CA THR A 21 5.79 14.82 1.34
C THR A 21 5.53 16.29 1.66
N ASP A 22 4.91 17.01 0.73
CA ASP A 22 4.43 18.39 0.88
C ASP A 22 3.05 18.48 1.57
N SER A 23 2.33 17.37 1.70
CA SER A 23 1.02 17.34 2.36
C SER A 23 1.17 17.31 3.88
N ARG A 24 0.53 18.28 4.54
CA ARG A 24 0.43 18.29 6.01
C ARG A 24 -0.29 17.05 6.54
N LEU A 25 -1.34 16.59 5.86
CA LEU A 25 -2.09 15.40 6.25
C LEU A 25 -1.23 14.14 6.22
N PHE A 26 -0.40 14.01 5.18
CA PHE A 26 0.60 12.94 5.11
C PHE A 26 1.58 13.00 6.29
N ALA A 27 2.13 14.18 6.59
CA ALA A 27 3.09 14.36 7.68
C ALA A 27 2.47 14.09 9.06
N ASP A 28 1.25 14.55 9.29
CA ASP A 28 0.49 14.33 10.53
C ASP A 28 0.17 12.84 10.71
N ALA A 29 -0.32 12.17 9.66
CA ALA A 29 -0.56 10.72 9.64
C ALA A 29 0.75 9.91 9.81
N LEU A 30 1.86 10.34 9.23
CA LEU A 30 3.14 9.65 9.39
C LEU A 30 3.65 9.69 10.84
N ARG A 31 3.28 10.72 11.61
CA ARG A 31 3.82 10.97 12.95
C ARG A 31 3.19 10.09 14.04
N SER A 32 1.87 10.04 14.13
CA SER A 32 1.17 9.24 15.14
C SER A 32 -0.32 9.09 14.78
N PRO A 33 -0.96 7.93 15.10
CA PRO A 33 -2.40 7.77 14.98
C PRO A 33 -3.21 8.70 15.89
N ASP A 34 -2.60 9.33 16.89
CA ASP A 34 -3.29 10.26 17.81
C ASP A 34 -3.50 11.67 17.21
N VAL A 35 -2.90 11.94 16.04
CA VAL A 35 -2.91 13.28 15.43
C VAL A 35 -4.12 13.49 14.53
N LEU A 36 -4.61 12.43 13.90
CA LEU A 36 -5.71 12.44 12.96
C LEU A 36 -6.66 11.30 13.28
N ASP A 37 -7.96 11.52 13.05
CA ASP A 37 -8.91 10.43 13.09
C ASP A 37 -8.73 9.52 11.87
N GLU A 38 -8.34 8.28 12.12
CA GLU A 38 -8.08 7.26 11.10
C GLU A 38 -9.21 6.20 11.03
N SER A 39 -10.33 6.39 11.75
CA SER A 39 -11.42 5.41 11.84
C SER A 39 -11.94 4.95 10.48
N ASP A 40 -12.05 5.89 9.55
CA ASP A 40 -12.70 5.68 8.25
C ASP A 40 -11.75 5.10 7.19
N LEU A 41 -10.47 4.95 7.53
CA LEU A 41 -9.46 4.38 6.63
C LEU A 41 -9.57 2.86 6.52
N GLY A 42 -10.23 2.21 7.48
CA GLY A 42 -10.24 0.75 7.63
C GLY A 42 -10.65 0.01 6.35
N ARG A 43 -11.63 0.52 5.60
CA ARG A 43 -12.06 -0.11 4.33
C ARG A 43 -11.02 0.03 3.22
N TRP A 44 -10.34 1.16 3.14
CA TRP A 44 -9.34 1.46 2.09
C TRP A 44 -7.99 0.78 2.35
N LYS A 45 -7.77 0.28 3.57
CA LYS A 45 -6.60 -0.53 3.92
C LYS A 45 -6.73 -2.00 3.50
N LYS A 46 -7.95 -2.49 3.24
CA LYS A 46 -8.22 -3.87 2.85
C LYS A 46 -7.91 -4.09 1.37
N GLU A 47 -7.70 -5.35 1.00
CA GLU A 47 -7.54 -5.77 -0.40
C GLU A 47 -8.82 -5.44 -1.18
N PRO A 48 -8.72 -4.79 -2.37
CA PRO A 48 -9.87 -4.61 -3.25
C PRO A 48 -10.38 -5.98 -3.76
N PRO A 49 -11.66 -6.10 -4.17
CA PRO A 49 -12.60 -5.01 -4.43
C PRO A 49 -13.19 -4.39 -3.15
N PHE A 50 -13.22 -3.05 -3.13
CA PHE A 50 -13.97 -2.24 -2.18
C PHE A 50 -15.48 -2.35 -2.43
N VAL A 51 -16.24 -2.37 -1.33
CA VAL A 51 -17.70 -2.22 -1.35
C VAL A 51 -18.04 -0.78 -1.71
N GLU A 52 -19.11 -0.59 -2.49
CA GLU A 52 -19.59 0.74 -2.87
C GLU A 52 -19.83 1.63 -1.64
N ASP A 53 -19.45 2.90 -1.78
CA ASP A 53 -19.64 3.91 -0.75
C ASP A 53 -21.11 4.35 -0.69
N GLU A 54 -21.66 4.46 0.52
CA GLU A 54 -22.96 5.11 0.74
C GLU A 54 -22.85 6.65 0.74
N ASP A 55 -21.67 7.20 0.48
CA ASP A 55 -21.45 8.64 0.34
C ASP A 55 -22.29 9.21 -0.82
N THR A 56 -23.28 10.03 -0.47
CA THR A 56 -24.19 10.69 -1.40
C THR A 56 -23.62 11.98 -2.00
N THR A 57 -22.38 12.34 -1.65
CA THR A 57 -21.70 13.53 -2.19
C THR A 57 -21.51 13.38 -3.69
N ASP A 58 -21.87 14.42 -4.46
CA ASP A 58 -21.66 14.47 -5.90
C ASP A 58 -20.19 14.15 -6.27
N PRO A 59 -19.92 13.09 -7.04
CA PRO A 59 -18.57 12.66 -7.41
C PRO A 59 -17.81 13.68 -8.26
N TYR A 60 -18.51 14.66 -8.84
CA TYR A 60 -17.92 15.77 -9.60
C TYR A 60 -17.68 17.02 -8.75
N SER A 61 -18.14 17.04 -7.50
CA SER A 61 -17.97 18.19 -6.62
C SER A 61 -16.53 18.34 -6.12
N ASP A 62 -16.10 19.59 -5.96
CA ASP A 62 -14.81 19.92 -5.36
C ASP A 62 -14.63 19.31 -3.96
N VAL A 63 -15.72 19.17 -3.20
CA VAL A 63 -15.71 18.58 -1.86
C VAL A 63 -15.31 17.11 -1.94
N TYR A 64 -15.94 16.34 -2.84
CA TYR A 64 -15.63 14.93 -3.05
C TYR A 64 -14.17 14.73 -3.48
N LEU A 65 -13.70 15.54 -4.42
CA LEU A 65 -12.34 15.45 -4.95
C LEU A 65 -11.28 15.79 -3.89
N ARG A 66 -11.49 16.88 -3.13
CA ARG A 66 -10.59 17.25 -2.03
C ARG A 66 -10.57 16.19 -0.94
N PHE A 67 -11.73 15.66 -0.56
CA PHE A 67 -11.81 14.61 0.45
C PHE A 67 -11.08 13.34 0.01
N THR A 68 -11.30 12.91 -1.23
CA THR A 68 -10.61 11.75 -1.82
C THR A 68 -9.09 11.94 -1.82
N LYS A 69 -8.60 13.14 -2.18
CA LYS A 69 -7.18 13.48 -2.10
C LYS A 69 -6.66 13.41 -0.66
N SER A 70 -7.39 13.99 0.30
CA SER A 70 -7.03 13.94 1.72
C SER A 70 -6.94 12.50 2.24
N LEU A 71 -7.86 11.63 1.85
CA LEU A 71 -7.79 10.21 2.21
C LEU A 71 -6.51 9.54 1.67
N VAL A 72 -6.14 9.81 0.43
CA VAL A 72 -4.89 9.28 -0.17
C VAL A 72 -3.65 9.78 0.58
N ASP A 73 -3.59 11.07 0.88
CA ASP A 73 -2.46 11.67 1.62
C ASP A 73 -2.30 11.02 2.99
N VAL A 74 -3.40 10.88 3.73
CA VAL A 74 -3.41 10.22 5.05
C VAL A 74 -3.00 8.76 4.92
N LEU A 75 -3.57 8.01 3.99
CA LEU A 75 -3.24 6.59 3.78
C LEU A 75 -1.76 6.38 3.44
N HIS A 76 -1.15 7.26 2.63
CA HIS A 76 0.29 7.23 2.39
C HIS A 76 1.10 7.39 3.69
N GLY A 77 0.70 8.31 4.56
CA GLY A 77 1.36 8.53 5.85
C GLY A 77 1.26 7.31 6.76
N VAL A 78 0.03 6.78 6.92
CA VAL A 78 -0.26 5.58 7.71
C VAL A 78 0.54 4.37 7.22
N ARG A 79 0.53 4.11 5.91
CA ARG A 79 1.24 2.96 5.33
C ARG A 79 2.75 3.04 5.52
N LEU A 80 3.33 4.24 5.38
CA LEU A 80 4.76 4.43 5.63
C LEU A 80 5.11 4.24 7.10
N ARG A 81 4.26 4.73 8.02
CA ARG A 81 4.40 4.51 9.47
C ARG A 81 4.39 3.03 9.79
N GLU A 82 3.39 2.28 9.32
CA GLU A 82 3.28 0.83 9.50
C GLU A 82 4.46 0.05 8.91
N GLN A 83 4.99 0.47 7.75
CA GLN A 83 6.16 -0.16 7.16
C GLN A 83 7.39 0.03 8.07
N ARG A 84 7.59 1.24 8.63
CA ARG A 84 8.70 1.52 9.55
C ARG A 84 8.59 0.72 10.84
N GLU A 85 7.39 0.56 11.37
CA GLU A 85 7.11 -0.27 12.55
C GLU A 85 7.46 -1.73 12.27
N ARG A 86 6.97 -2.28 11.15
CA ARG A 86 7.30 -3.66 10.72
C ARG A 86 8.80 -3.86 10.49
N ASP A 87 9.49 -2.89 9.87
CA ASP A 87 10.94 -2.96 9.68
C ASP A 87 11.69 -3.00 11.01
N ALA A 88 11.22 -2.27 12.02
CA ALA A 88 11.81 -2.28 13.36
C ALA A 88 11.58 -3.61 14.08
N GLU A 89 10.37 -4.16 14.01
CA GLU A 89 10.02 -5.48 14.54
C GLU A 89 10.85 -6.57 13.88
N LEU A 90 10.97 -6.55 12.54
CA LEU A 90 11.73 -7.52 11.77
C LEU A 90 13.21 -7.54 12.17
N ARG A 91 13.83 -6.37 12.39
CA ARG A 91 15.21 -6.29 12.90
C ARG A 91 15.34 -6.92 14.28
N ALA A 92 14.37 -6.70 15.17
CA ALA A 92 14.38 -7.33 16.48
C ALA A 92 14.21 -8.86 16.39
N GLU A 93 13.38 -9.35 15.47
CA GLU A 93 13.21 -10.79 15.23
C GLU A 93 14.46 -11.44 14.65
N LEU A 94 15.14 -10.78 13.71
CA LEU A 94 16.42 -11.24 13.15
C LEU A 94 17.46 -11.47 14.24
N MET A 95 17.56 -10.54 15.20
CA MET A 95 18.46 -10.66 16.34
C MET A 95 18.09 -11.81 17.29
N ARG A 96 16.79 -12.12 17.42
CA ARG A 96 16.28 -13.14 18.36
C ARG A 96 16.30 -14.57 17.81
N ARG A 97 15.89 -14.76 16.55
CA ARG A 97 15.65 -16.07 15.92
C ARG A 97 16.75 -16.50 14.96
N GLY A 98 17.62 -15.58 14.57
CA GLY A 98 18.62 -15.80 13.53
C GLY A 98 18.04 -15.62 12.12
N ARG A 99 18.95 -15.34 11.17
CA ARG A 99 18.64 -14.95 9.79
C ARG A 99 17.79 -15.98 9.04
N ASP A 100 18.18 -17.25 9.07
CA ASP A 100 17.58 -18.28 8.22
C ASP A 100 16.08 -18.51 8.50
N SER A 101 15.69 -18.52 9.77
CA SER A 101 14.28 -18.71 10.16
C SER A 101 13.40 -17.54 9.70
N VAL A 102 13.92 -16.31 9.80
CA VAL A 102 13.19 -15.11 9.40
C VAL A 102 13.13 -14.98 7.88
N LEU A 103 14.22 -15.27 7.17
CA LEU A 103 14.21 -15.27 5.70
C LEU A 103 13.22 -16.28 5.13
N GLN A 104 13.09 -17.47 5.73
CA GLN A 104 12.09 -18.45 5.29
C GLN A 104 10.67 -17.93 5.44
N GLN A 105 10.37 -17.20 6.52
CA GLN A 105 9.07 -16.56 6.73
C GLN A 105 8.83 -15.44 5.70
N LEU A 106 9.81 -14.54 5.53
CA LEU A 106 9.74 -13.45 4.56
C LEU A 106 9.55 -13.94 3.13
N ARG A 107 10.16 -15.07 2.74
CA ARG A 107 9.95 -15.66 1.41
C ARG A 107 8.47 -16.00 1.17
N GLY A 108 7.80 -16.58 2.17
CA GLY A 108 6.37 -16.86 2.10
C GLY A 108 5.53 -15.59 1.98
N GLU A 109 5.89 -14.53 2.72
CA GLU A 109 5.23 -13.24 2.65
C GLU A 109 5.38 -12.58 1.27
N VAL A 110 6.60 -12.56 0.71
CA VAL A 110 6.87 -12.02 -0.63
C VAL A 110 6.11 -12.79 -1.70
N LEU A 111 6.10 -14.13 -1.66
CA LEU A 111 5.29 -14.93 -2.59
C LEU A 111 3.80 -14.56 -2.50
N GLY A 112 3.26 -14.46 -1.28
CA GLY A 112 1.89 -14.03 -1.07
C GLY A 112 1.60 -12.60 -1.54
N MET A 113 2.62 -11.73 -1.61
CA MET A 113 2.48 -10.38 -2.20
C MET A 113 2.47 -10.41 -3.73
N PHE A 114 3.24 -11.29 -4.37
CA PHE A 114 3.17 -11.49 -5.83
C PHE A 114 1.81 -12.03 -6.26
N GLU A 115 1.27 -13.03 -5.56
CA GLU A 115 -0.08 -13.55 -5.84
C GLU A 115 -1.16 -12.45 -5.67
N ARG A 116 -1.01 -11.61 -4.64
CA ARG A 116 -1.88 -10.45 -4.44
C ARG A 116 -1.74 -9.43 -5.57
N TRP A 117 -0.52 -9.19 -6.02
CA TRP A 117 -0.25 -8.26 -7.11
C TRP A 117 -0.96 -8.70 -8.38
N GLU A 118 -0.85 -9.96 -8.77
CA GLU A 118 -1.51 -10.47 -9.98
C GLU A 118 -3.03 -10.29 -9.91
N ARG A 119 -3.65 -10.58 -8.75
CA ARG A 119 -5.10 -10.38 -8.57
C ARG A 119 -5.50 -8.91 -8.66
N VAL A 120 -4.77 -8.02 -8.00
CA VAL A 120 -5.11 -6.59 -7.95
C VAL A 120 -4.78 -5.89 -9.27
N GLN A 121 -3.68 -6.25 -9.92
CA GLN A 121 -3.32 -5.75 -11.25
C GLN A 121 -4.40 -6.10 -12.27
N LYS A 122 -4.96 -7.31 -12.19
CA LYS A 122 -6.10 -7.69 -13.04
C LYS A 122 -7.30 -6.76 -12.85
N LEU A 123 -7.61 -6.33 -11.62
CA LEU A 123 -8.70 -5.35 -11.39
C LEU A 123 -8.39 -3.98 -12.03
N VAL A 124 -7.13 -3.59 -12.06
CA VAL A 124 -6.69 -2.35 -12.75
C VAL A 124 -6.83 -2.51 -14.25
N ASP A 125 -6.35 -3.61 -14.82
CA ASP A 125 -6.36 -3.88 -16.26
C ASP A 125 -7.77 -4.06 -16.81
N ASP A 126 -8.65 -4.72 -16.05
CA ASP A 126 -10.06 -4.92 -16.39
C ASP A 126 -10.89 -3.63 -16.22
N GLY A 127 -10.31 -2.55 -15.67
CA GLY A 127 -11.01 -1.30 -15.43
C GLY A 127 -12.15 -1.44 -14.43
N PHE A 128 -11.97 -2.28 -13.40
CA PHE A 128 -13.04 -2.70 -12.47
C PHE A 128 -13.78 -1.52 -11.83
N TYR A 129 -13.07 -0.44 -11.51
CA TYR A 129 -13.65 0.83 -11.08
C TYR A 129 -13.56 1.89 -12.17
N HIS A 130 -14.72 2.41 -12.56
CA HIS A 130 -14.79 3.44 -13.60
C HIS A 130 -14.31 4.80 -13.07
N PRO A 131 -13.31 5.45 -13.68
CA PRO A 131 -12.67 6.65 -13.13
C PRO A 131 -13.60 7.86 -13.00
N TYR A 132 -14.75 7.88 -13.69
CA TYR A 132 -15.72 8.97 -13.64
C TYR A 132 -16.97 8.69 -12.79
N HIS A 133 -17.28 7.43 -12.51
CA HIS A 133 -18.49 7.05 -11.77
C HIS A 133 -18.17 6.46 -10.39
N GLN A 134 -16.96 5.91 -10.24
CA GLN A 134 -16.41 5.32 -9.02
C GLN A 134 -15.00 5.89 -8.81
N SER A 135 -14.89 7.22 -8.89
CA SER A 135 -13.60 7.91 -8.95
C SER A 135 -12.78 7.76 -7.67
N ARG A 136 -13.43 7.68 -6.52
CA ARG A 136 -12.77 7.38 -5.23
C ARG A 136 -12.26 5.95 -5.18
N GLU A 137 -13.07 4.96 -5.48
CA GLU A 137 -12.67 3.55 -5.48
C GLU A 137 -11.53 3.31 -6.47
N HIS A 138 -11.62 3.91 -7.66
CA HIS A 138 -10.55 3.92 -8.65
C HIS A 138 -9.27 4.51 -8.06
N THR A 139 -9.35 5.68 -7.42
CA THR A 139 -8.19 6.35 -6.79
C THR A 139 -7.61 5.50 -5.66
N MET A 140 -8.45 4.85 -4.85
CA MET A 140 -8.02 3.97 -3.76
C MET A 140 -7.39 2.68 -4.28
N LEU A 141 -7.85 2.15 -5.41
CA LEU A 141 -7.23 1.01 -6.09
C LEU A 141 -5.83 1.39 -6.57
N GLN A 142 -5.66 2.57 -7.18
CA GLN A 142 -4.37 3.09 -7.61
C GLN A 142 -3.40 3.29 -6.42
N HIS A 143 -3.90 3.82 -5.30
CA HIS A 143 -3.12 3.91 -4.07
C HIS A 143 -2.73 2.52 -3.53
N TYR A 144 -3.68 1.57 -3.50
CA TYR A 144 -3.43 0.21 -2.98
C TYR A 144 -2.37 -0.51 -3.82
N ILE A 145 -2.49 -0.51 -5.15
CA ILE A 145 -1.52 -1.19 -6.01
C ILE A 145 -0.14 -0.52 -5.93
N GLN A 146 -0.08 0.80 -5.77
CA GLN A 146 1.18 1.50 -5.50
C GLN A 146 1.86 0.98 -4.23
N TRP A 147 1.11 0.81 -3.13
CA TRP A 147 1.66 0.29 -1.89
C TRP A 147 2.00 -1.19 -1.92
N LEU A 148 1.25 -1.98 -2.68
CA LEU A 148 1.58 -3.38 -2.90
C LEU A 148 2.91 -3.51 -3.63
N GLY A 149 3.08 -2.80 -4.76
CA GLY A 149 4.36 -2.74 -5.48
C GLY A 149 5.50 -2.23 -4.59
N ARG A 150 5.26 -1.16 -3.81
CA ARG A 150 6.24 -0.64 -2.85
C ARG A 150 6.70 -1.68 -1.84
N THR A 151 5.76 -2.35 -1.20
CA THR A 151 6.06 -3.31 -0.13
C THR A 151 6.78 -4.53 -0.68
N THR A 152 6.35 -5.05 -1.84
CA THR A 152 7.02 -6.16 -2.52
C THR A 152 8.46 -5.80 -2.88
N CYS A 153 8.69 -4.65 -3.53
CA CYS A 153 10.04 -4.19 -3.88
C CYS A 153 10.90 -3.91 -2.66
N HIS A 154 10.35 -3.30 -1.60
CA HIS A 154 11.04 -3.04 -0.35
C HIS A 154 11.56 -4.35 0.28
N LEU A 155 10.68 -5.33 0.48
CA LEU A 155 11.07 -6.62 1.05
C LEU A 155 12.02 -7.40 0.15
N HIS A 156 11.79 -7.39 -1.16
CA HIS A 156 12.66 -8.07 -2.13
C HIS A 156 14.07 -7.49 -2.10
N ASN A 157 14.20 -6.16 -2.17
CA ASN A 157 15.50 -5.49 -2.25
C ASN A 157 16.28 -5.55 -0.93
N HIS A 158 15.61 -5.34 0.21
CA HIS A 158 16.30 -5.26 1.51
C HIS A 158 16.74 -6.60 2.09
N HIS A 159 16.18 -7.72 1.63
CA HIS A 159 16.41 -9.01 2.29
C HIS A 159 16.88 -10.13 1.36
N PHE A 160 16.79 -9.96 0.03
CA PHE A 160 17.09 -11.03 -0.92
C PHE A 160 18.04 -10.63 -2.06
N LEU A 161 18.43 -9.36 -2.18
CA LEU A 161 19.41 -8.90 -3.18
C LEU A 161 20.85 -8.74 -2.64
N ASP A 162 21.07 -8.98 -1.35
CA ASP A 162 22.40 -9.01 -0.69
C ASP A 162 22.97 -10.44 -0.56
N GLU A 163 22.55 -11.39 -1.42
CA GLU A 163 23.09 -12.76 -1.50
C GLU A 163 24.13 -12.91 -2.63
#